data_AF-A0A7J6DBV9-F1
#
_entry.id   AF-A0A7J6DBV9-F1
#
_cell.length_a   1.000
_cell.length_b   1.000
_cell.length_c   1.000
_cell.angle_alpha   90.00
_cell.angle_beta   90.00
_cell.angle_gamma   90.00
#
_symmetry.space_group_name_H-M   'P 1'
#
loop_
_entity.id
_entity.type
_entity.pdbx_description
1 polymer ?
#
loop_
_entity_poly.entity_id
_entity_poly.type
_entity_poly.pdbx_seq_one_letter_code
_entity_poly.pdbx_strand_id
1 'polypeptide(L)'
;MLQQCKASTRGRARFIRARARQSNLRFRFRFRFLQGVGDAHRSDLSNDTEYSQRLQYLGDKQQNCTIRLSHVTQKDEHMYYFRFTTNVTKGRWVGRPGVTLNVTDLQVESPERVTEEIQSV
;
A
#
# COMPACT_ATOMS: atom_id res chain seq x y z
N MET A 1 -13.09 -9.79 15.00
CA MET A 1 -12.56 -9.99 13.63
C MET A 1 -11.08 -9.62 13.66
N LEU A 2 -10.17 -10.60 13.70
CA LEU A 2 -8.74 -10.32 13.76
C LEU A 2 -8.25 -9.99 12.34
N GLN A 3 -7.94 -8.72 12.12
CA GLN A 3 -7.45 -8.21 10.86
C GLN A 3 -5.93 -8.09 10.94
N GLN A 4 -5.23 -8.65 9.96
CA GLN A 4 -3.79 -8.45 9.82
C GLN A 4 -3.57 -7.57 8.60
N CYS A 5 -3.30 -6.29 8.84
CA CYS A 5 -2.80 -5.37 7.84
C CYS A 5 -1.30 -5.20 8.08
N LYS A 6 -0.48 -5.43 7.06
CA LYS A 6 0.97 -5.27 7.13
C LYS A 6 1.44 -4.48 5.90
N ALA A 7 2.26 -3.46 6.13
CA ALA A 7 3.08 -2.87 5.08
C ALA A 7 4.45 -3.54 5.07
N SER A 8 5.02 -3.69 3.88
CA SER A 8 6.37 -4.17 3.65
C SER A 8 7.01 -3.36 2.53
N THR A 9 8.33 -3.28 2.56
CA THR A 9 9.16 -2.49 1.66
C THR A 9 9.99 -3.42 0.78
N ARG A 10 10.06 -3.15 -0.53
CA ARG A 10 10.96 -3.86 -1.45
C ARG A 10 11.44 -2.90 -2.53
N GLY A 11 12.68 -2.43 -2.41
CA GLY A 11 13.24 -1.37 -3.25
C GLY A 11 12.36 -0.12 -3.25
N ARG A 12 12.07 0.41 -4.45
CA ARG A 12 11.17 1.56 -4.65
C ARG A 12 9.67 1.25 -4.64
N ALA A 13 9.31 0.04 -4.28
CA ALA A 13 7.92 -0.38 -4.14
C ALA A 13 7.56 -0.67 -2.68
N ARG A 14 6.29 -0.43 -2.36
CA ARG A 14 5.70 -0.73 -1.06
C ARG A 14 4.51 -1.65 -1.24
N PHE A 15 4.45 -2.68 -0.41
CA PHE A 15 3.45 -3.74 -0.48
C PHE A 15 2.58 -3.67 0.76
N ILE A 16 1.30 -3.44 0.54
CA ILE A 16 0.31 -3.34 1.60
C ILE A 16 -0.60 -4.56 1.49
N ARG A 17 -0.52 -5.47 2.47
CA ARG A 17 -1.30 -6.71 2.50
C ARG A 17 -2.33 -6.67 3.63
N ALA A 18 -3.59 -6.95 3.28
CA ALA A 18 -4.69 -7.12 4.21
C ALA A 18 -5.30 -8.52 4.05
N ARG A 19 -5.36 -9.26 5.16
CA ARG A 19 -5.98 -10.59 5.23
C ARG A 19 -7.19 -10.58 6.16
N ALA A 20 -8.31 -11.07 5.66
CA ALA A 20 -9.47 -11.42 6.47
C ALA A 20 -9.36 -12.87 6.96
N ARG A 21 -9.68 -13.13 8.23
CA ARG A 21 -9.64 -14.48 8.86
C ARG A 21 -10.99 -15.21 8.80
N GLN A 22 -12.05 -14.62 8.26
CA GLN A 22 -13.40 -15.21 8.22
C GLN A 22 -13.71 -15.76 6.82
N SER A 23 -13.70 -17.08 6.68
CA SER A 23 -13.87 -17.80 5.41
C SER A 23 -15.28 -17.67 4.80
N ASN A 24 -16.33 -17.48 5.62
CA ASN A 24 -17.72 -17.53 5.15
C ASN A 24 -18.27 -16.19 4.67
N LEU A 25 -17.52 -15.10 4.82
CA LEU A 25 -17.94 -13.75 4.41
C LEU A 25 -17.20 -13.34 3.16
N ARG A 26 -17.93 -12.84 2.15
CA ARG A 26 -17.33 -12.21 0.98
C ARG A 26 -16.95 -10.79 1.35
N PHE A 27 -15.65 -10.52 1.51
CA PHE A 27 -15.18 -9.16 1.68
C PHE A 27 -15.04 -8.51 0.31
N ARG A 28 -15.28 -7.23 0.23
CA ARG A 28 -14.92 -6.37 -0.88
C ARG A 28 -13.99 -5.33 -0.32
N PHE A 29 -12.73 -5.45 -0.70
CA PHE A 29 -11.68 -4.54 -0.26
C PHE A 29 -11.80 -3.23 -1.02
N ARG A 30 -11.94 -2.13 -0.28
CA ARG A 30 -11.78 -0.77 -0.80
C ARG A 30 -10.63 -0.13 -0.04
N PHE A 31 -9.62 0.29 -0.78
CA PHE A 31 -8.56 1.09 -0.23
C PHE A 31 -8.96 2.55 -0.22
N ARG A 32 -8.67 3.23 0.89
CA ARG A 32 -8.77 4.67 0.98
C ARG A 32 -7.47 5.24 1.51
N PHE A 33 -6.96 6.18 0.74
CA PHE A 33 -5.66 6.77 0.98
C PHE A 33 -5.92 8.09 1.65
N LEU A 34 -5.95 8.12 2.97
CA LEU A 34 -6.28 9.34 3.70
C LEU A 34 -5.00 10.08 4.02
N GLN A 35 -4.70 11.12 3.24
CA GLN A 35 -3.64 12.07 3.56
C GLN A 35 -4.16 13.07 4.58
N GLY A 36 -3.45 13.26 5.69
CA GLY A 36 -3.82 14.25 6.70
C GLY A 36 -2.69 14.48 7.70
N VAL A 37 -2.26 15.74 7.80
CA VAL A 37 -1.46 16.25 8.92
C VAL A 37 -2.47 16.96 9.84
N GLY A 38 -2.89 16.29 10.91
CA GLY A 38 -3.96 16.78 11.81
C GLY A 38 -5.39 16.45 11.37
N ASP A 39 -6.35 16.73 12.25
CA ASP A 39 -7.71 16.16 12.24
C ASP A 39 -8.69 16.70 11.17
N ALA A 40 -8.31 17.70 10.36
CA ALA A 40 -9.28 18.47 9.58
C ALA A 40 -9.35 18.19 8.06
N HIS A 41 -8.33 17.58 7.44
CA HIS A 41 -8.38 17.32 6.00
C HIS A 41 -7.88 15.91 5.67
N ARG A 42 -8.83 15.02 5.34
CA ARG A 42 -8.57 13.63 4.95
C ARG A 42 -8.96 13.46 3.48
N SER A 43 -8.06 13.83 2.58
CA SER A 43 -8.30 13.67 1.14
C SER A 43 -8.09 12.21 0.75
N ASP A 44 -9.04 11.64 0.00
CA ASP A 44 -8.94 10.26 -0.50
C ASP A 44 -8.11 10.24 -1.79
N LEU A 45 -6.81 9.91 -1.67
CA LEU A 45 -5.89 9.83 -2.82
C LEU A 45 -6.24 8.66 -3.76
N SER A 46 -7.23 7.82 -3.45
CA SER A 46 -7.66 6.77 -4.39
C SER A 46 -8.19 7.33 -5.71
N ASN A 47 -8.67 8.59 -5.69
CA ASN A 47 -9.18 9.29 -6.86
C ASN A 47 -8.11 10.16 -7.55
N ASP A 48 -6.92 10.26 -6.96
CA ASP A 48 -5.82 10.99 -7.57
C ASP A 48 -5.25 10.17 -8.74
N THR A 49 -5.25 10.76 -9.93
CA THR A 49 -4.76 10.12 -11.15
C THR A 49 -3.29 9.70 -11.00
N GLU A 50 -2.45 10.54 -10.39
CA GLU A 50 -1.02 10.25 -10.18
C GLU A 50 -0.84 9.01 -9.30
N TYR A 51 -1.61 8.94 -8.22
CA TYR A 51 -1.55 7.83 -7.29
C TYR A 51 -2.13 6.54 -7.88
N SER A 52 -3.22 6.66 -8.65
CA SER A 52 -3.88 5.52 -9.31
C SER A 52 -2.97 4.83 -10.34
N GLN A 53 -2.13 5.59 -11.04
CA GLN A 53 -1.16 5.07 -12.03
C GLN A 53 -0.01 4.30 -11.36
N ARG A 54 0.38 4.71 -10.16
CA ARG A 54 1.46 4.06 -9.39
C ARG A 54 0.99 2.82 -8.63
N LEU A 55 -0.32 2.63 -8.52
CA LEU A 55 -0.96 1.63 -7.69
C LEU A 55 -1.37 0.39 -8.48
N GLN A 56 -0.93 -0.77 -8.02
CA GLN A 56 -1.21 -2.06 -8.63
C GLN A 56 -1.86 -3.01 -7.62
N TYR A 57 -3.01 -3.58 -7.97
CA TYR A 57 -3.66 -4.62 -7.18
C TYR A 57 -3.08 -6.00 -7.54
N LEU A 58 -2.48 -6.69 -6.57
CA LEU A 58 -1.84 -7.99 -6.74
C LEU A 58 -2.58 -9.15 -6.05
N GLY A 59 -3.48 -8.84 -5.11
CA GLY A 59 -4.26 -9.84 -4.39
C GLY A 59 -5.68 -10.01 -4.91
N ASP A 60 -6.40 -10.96 -4.34
CA ASP A 60 -7.83 -11.06 -4.55
C ASP A 60 -8.56 -9.90 -3.85
N LYS A 61 -9.70 -9.49 -4.37
CA LYS A 61 -10.54 -8.46 -3.75
C LYS A 61 -11.51 -9.07 -2.72
N GLN A 62 -11.22 -10.26 -2.17
CA GLN A 62 -12.17 -11.10 -1.43
C GLN A 62 -11.75 -11.63 -0.04
N GLN A 63 -10.51 -12.10 0.13
CA GLN A 63 -9.95 -12.61 1.39
C GLN A 63 -8.52 -12.11 1.64
N ASN A 64 -7.70 -12.01 0.59
CA ASN A 64 -6.32 -11.55 0.63
C ASN A 64 -6.09 -10.43 -0.38
N CYS A 65 -6.22 -9.19 0.07
CA CYS A 65 -5.89 -8.03 -0.76
C CYS A 65 -4.42 -7.66 -0.57
N THR A 66 -3.67 -7.61 -1.66
CA THR A 66 -2.32 -7.06 -1.69
C THR A 66 -2.30 -5.91 -2.69
N ILE A 67 -1.81 -4.76 -2.27
CA ILE A 67 -1.56 -3.61 -3.14
C ILE A 67 -0.07 -3.37 -3.19
N ARG A 68 0.42 -3.04 -4.37
CA ARG A 68 1.76 -2.53 -4.61
C ARG A 68 1.66 -1.06 -5.02
N LEU A 69 2.37 -0.21 -4.31
CA LEU A 69 2.58 1.18 -4.67
C LEU A 69 4.01 1.31 -5.19
N SER A 70 4.17 1.75 -6.44
CA SER A 70 5.48 1.93 -7.08
C SER A 70 5.93 3.38 -6.99
N HIS A 71 7.25 3.62 -7.10
CA HIS A 71 7.83 4.98 -7.03
C HIS A 71 7.38 5.74 -5.78
N VAL A 72 7.48 5.10 -4.62
CA VAL A 72 7.17 5.78 -3.36
C VAL A 72 8.23 6.83 -3.05
N THR A 73 7.80 7.98 -2.57
CA THR A 73 8.64 9.10 -2.17
C THR A 73 8.31 9.52 -0.74
N GLN A 74 9.11 10.40 -0.14
CA GLN A 74 8.82 10.92 1.20
C GLN A 74 7.46 11.63 1.29
N LYS A 75 6.94 12.15 0.16
CA LYS A 75 5.59 12.72 0.07
C LYS A 75 4.47 11.69 0.18
N ASP A 76 4.78 10.39 0.05
CA ASP A 76 3.81 9.32 0.24
C ASP A 76 3.79 8.83 1.70
N GLU A 77 4.57 9.41 2.62
CA GLU A 77 4.59 9.04 4.05
C GLU A 77 3.31 9.46 4.77
N HIS A 78 2.27 8.62 4.63
CA HIS A 78 0.96 8.86 5.21
C HIS A 78 0.38 7.63 5.86
N MET A 79 -0.73 7.84 6.57
CA MET A 79 -1.49 6.78 7.21
C MET A 79 -2.56 6.23 6.27
N TYR A 80 -2.45 4.97 5.92
CA TYR A 80 -3.36 4.31 5.00
C TYR A 80 -4.42 3.50 5.74
N TYR A 81 -5.65 3.59 5.23
CA TYR A 81 -6.81 2.96 5.84
C TYR A 81 -7.43 1.96 4.88
N PHE A 82 -7.75 0.80 5.43
CA PHE A 82 -8.44 -0.24 4.70
C PHE A 82 -9.90 -0.18 5.07
N ARG A 83 -10.76 -0.18 4.07
CA ARG A 83 -12.19 -0.34 4.29
C ARG A 83 -12.64 -1.64 3.65
N PHE A 84 -13.23 -2.50 4.46
CA PHE A 84 -13.81 -3.76 4.02
C PHE A 84 -15.32 -3.60 4.04
N THR A 85 -15.94 -3.96 2.94
CA THR A 85 -17.39 -4.06 2.81
C THR A 85 -17.74 -5.53 2.67
N THR A 86 -18.51 -6.08 3.59
CA THR A 86 -19.02 -7.45 3.48
C THR A 86 -20.40 -7.44 2.84
N ASN A 87 -20.85 -8.59 2.36
CA ASN A 87 -22.20 -8.81 1.84
C ASN A 87 -23.33 -8.76 2.89
N VAL A 88 -23.03 -8.70 4.20
CA VAL A 88 -24.04 -8.50 5.24
C VAL A 88 -24.46 -7.02 5.34
N THR A 89 -25.76 -6.79 5.55
CA THR A 89 -26.50 -5.50 5.48
C THR A 89 -25.93 -4.34 6.32
N LYS A 90 -25.03 -4.60 7.27
CA LYS A 90 -24.34 -3.57 8.08
C LYS A 90 -22.81 -3.71 8.15
N GLY A 91 -22.20 -4.65 7.44
CA GLY A 91 -20.78 -4.96 7.61
C GLY A 91 -19.87 -4.03 6.80
N ARG A 92 -19.74 -2.78 7.26
CA ARG A 92 -18.67 -1.87 6.85
C ARG A 92 -17.66 -1.82 7.98
N TRP A 93 -16.47 -2.35 7.71
CA TRP A 93 -15.39 -2.38 8.68
C TRP A 93 -14.26 -1.50 8.18
N VAL A 94 -13.72 -0.66 9.06
CA VAL A 94 -12.47 0.04 8.79
C VAL A 94 -11.38 -0.68 9.56
N GLY A 95 -10.32 -1.08 8.87
CA GLY A 95 -9.13 -1.62 9.51
C GLY A 95 -8.54 -0.56 10.42
N ARG A 96 -8.61 -0.81 11.72
CA ARG A 96 -7.98 -0.03 12.77
C ARG A 96 -7.06 -0.98 13.56
N PRO A 97 -5.79 -0.62 13.79
CA PRO A 97 -5.13 0.62 13.37
C PRO A 97 -4.90 0.71 11.85
N GLY A 98 -4.82 1.94 11.34
CA GLY A 98 -4.33 2.18 9.97
C GLY A 98 -2.88 1.72 9.84
N VAL A 99 -2.38 1.63 8.60
CA VAL A 99 -0.99 1.29 8.33
C VAL A 99 -0.25 2.55 7.92
N THR A 100 0.69 2.99 8.75
CA THR A 100 1.60 4.08 8.39
C THR A 100 2.65 3.55 7.44
N LEU A 101 2.85 4.26 6.34
CA LEU A 101 3.93 3.98 5.41
C LEU A 101 5.10 4.87 5.74
N ASN A 102 6.20 4.25 6.16
CA ASN A 102 7.48 4.91 6.31
C ASN A 102 8.31 4.68 5.04
N VAL A 103 8.77 5.75 4.44
CA VAL A 103 9.79 5.79 3.40
C VAL A 103 11.11 6.09 4.09
N THR A 104 11.58 5.14 4.91
CA THR A 104 13.00 5.10 5.27
C THR A 104 13.79 4.98 3.98
N ASP A 105 14.78 5.85 3.81
CA ASP A 105 15.53 6.10 2.57
C ASP A 105 15.57 4.88 1.67
N LEU A 106 15.03 5.07 0.46
CA LEU A 106 15.13 4.12 -0.63
C LEU A 106 16.60 3.75 -0.75
N GLN A 107 16.99 2.58 -0.26
CA GLN A 107 18.28 2.00 -0.62
C GLN A 107 18.22 1.88 -2.14
N VAL A 108 18.85 2.85 -2.79
CA VAL A 108 19.21 2.79 -4.19
C VAL A 108 20.17 1.62 -4.22
N GLU A 109 19.68 0.45 -4.64
CA GLU A 109 20.55 -0.54 -5.25
C GLU A 109 21.12 0.18 -6.49
N SER A 110 22.22 0.90 -6.29
CA SER A 110 23.06 1.35 -7.36
C SER A 110 23.49 0.08 -8.08
N PRO A 111 23.19 -0.09 -9.39
CA PRO A 111 23.89 -1.13 -10.14
C PRO A 111 25.38 -0.82 -10.00
N GLU A 112 26.07 -1.74 -9.35
CA GLU A 112 27.49 -1.67 -9.09
C GLU A 112 28.23 -1.55 -10.44
N ARG A 113 28.91 -0.40 -10.59
CA ARG A 113 30.00 -0.05 -11.50
C ARG A 113 30.13 -0.87 -12.81
N VAL A 114 29.96 -0.17 -13.93
CA VAL A 114 30.65 -0.47 -15.18
C VAL A 114 32.16 -0.39 -14.93
N THR A 115 32.86 -1.53 -14.90
CA THR A 115 34.30 -1.57 -15.15
C THR A 115 34.50 -1.87 -16.63
N GLU A 116 34.52 -0.82 -17.44
CA GLU A 116 35.32 -0.85 -18.67
C GLU A 116 36.73 -0.41 -18.29
N GLU A 117 37.64 -1.36 -18.14
CA GLU A 117 39.06 -1.12 -18.41
C GLU A 117 39.44 -1.97 -19.61
N ILE A 118 39.22 -1.40 -20.78
CA ILE A 118 40.05 -1.67 -21.94
C ILE A 118 41.40 -1.04 -21.61
N GLN A 119 42.41 -1.86 -21.31
CA GLN A 119 43.81 -1.46 -21.44
C GLN A 119 44.45 -2.26 -22.57
N SER A 120 44.36 -1.66 -23.75
CA SER A 120 45.26 -1.89 -24.86
C SER A 120 46.58 -1.17 -24.55
N VAL A 121 47.65 -1.90 -24.20
CA VAL A 121 49.02 -1.67 -24.69
C VAL A 121 49.86 -2.92 -24.47
#